data_AF-A0A7X6L808-F1
#
_entry.id   AF-A0A7X6L808-F1
#
_cell.length_a   1.000
_cell.length_b   1.000
_cell.length_c   1.000
_cell.angle_alpha   90.00
_cell.angle_beta   90.00
_cell.angle_gamma   90.00
#
_symmetry.space_group_name_H-M   'P 1'
#
loop_
_entity.id
_entity.type
_entity.pdbx_description
1 polymer ?
#
loop_
_entity_poly.entity_id
_entity_poly.type
_entity_poly.pdbx_seq_one_letter_code
_entity_poly.pdbx_strand_id
1 'polypeptide(L)'
;MDSIDWGTLPTWVSAFLTSGSLALGFYILLRDRKKEELTEARKVICWIDYDNDAHVNHVLNTTDRTVSRVRVLVELRSAANVLEPYHLANIIRPGEEATASTPRRVGDGKAVPEFIEFDDADGISWVRDLRTGLTHRASTGRQLTRRELRDRKRRLRKS
;
A
#
# COMPACT_ATOMS: atom_id res chain seq x y z
N MET A 1 35.36 -46.09 23.10
CA MET A 1 35.43 -44.67 22.67
C MET A 1 34.69 -44.63 21.35
N ASP A 2 33.40 -44.29 21.41
CA ASP A 2 32.53 -44.39 20.24
C ASP A 2 32.81 -43.19 19.33
N SER A 3 33.26 -43.48 18.11
CA SER A 3 33.47 -42.47 17.08
C SER A 3 32.10 -41.97 16.62
N ILE A 4 31.83 -40.68 16.82
CA ILE A 4 30.68 -40.03 16.20
C ILE A 4 30.85 -40.15 14.69
N ASP A 5 29.98 -40.94 14.05
CA ASP A 5 29.84 -41.00 12.61
C ASP A 5 29.06 -39.77 12.16
N TRP A 6 29.78 -38.73 11.71
CA TRP A 6 29.21 -37.48 11.22
C TRP A 6 28.54 -37.62 9.83
N GLY A 7 28.46 -38.85 9.31
CA GLY A 7 27.98 -39.11 7.96
C GLY A 7 28.98 -38.66 6.90
N THR A 8 28.82 -39.18 5.70
CA THR A 8 29.69 -38.85 4.57
C THR A 8 29.41 -37.43 4.08
N LEU A 9 30.45 -36.58 3.98
CA LEU A 9 30.43 -35.22 3.42
C LEU A 9 29.50 -35.01 2.19
N PRO A 10 29.46 -35.94 1.21
CA PRO A 10 28.53 -35.86 0.07
C PRO A 10 27.04 -35.77 0.43
N THR A 11 26.63 -36.40 1.53
CA THR A 11 25.22 -36.47 1.98
C THR A 11 24.74 -35.12 2.52
N TRP A 12 25.64 -34.33 3.10
CA TRP A 12 25.34 -32.98 3.59
C TRP A 12 25.18 -32.00 2.43
N VAL A 13 26.08 -32.07 1.44
CA VAL A 13 26.07 -31.18 0.28
C VAL A 13 24.78 -31.36 -0.54
N SER A 14 24.33 -32.60 -0.74
CA SER A 14 23.08 -32.88 -1.44
C SER A 14 21.85 -32.34 -0.69
N ALA A 15 21.78 -32.52 0.64
CA ALA A 15 20.70 -31.96 1.46
C ALA A 15 20.63 -30.42 1.40
N PHE A 16 21.78 -29.73 1.43
CA PHE A 16 21.83 -28.27 1.28
C PHE A 16 21.45 -27.81 -0.13
N LEU A 17 21.87 -28.52 -1.18
CA LEU A 17 21.48 -28.19 -2.54
C LEU A 17 19.98 -28.33 -2.77
N THR A 18 19.35 -29.40 -2.27
CA THR A 18 17.89 -29.58 -2.36
C THR A 18 17.15 -28.54 -1.52
N SER A 19 17.61 -28.24 -0.30
CA SER A 19 17.00 -27.21 0.53
C SER A 19 17.12 -25.82 -0.10
N GLY A 20 18.27 -25.53 -0.71
CA GLY A 20 18.53 -24.28 -1.42
C GLY A 20 17.67 -24.10 -2.67
N SER A 21 17.48 -25.16 -3.47
CA SER A 21 16.63 -25.09 -4.67
C SER A 21 15.16 -24.87 -4.31
N LEU A 22 14.69 -25.52 -3.24
CA LEU A 22 13.33 -25.34 -2.72
C LEU A 22 13.15 -23.93 -2.16
N ALA A 23 14.08 -23.43 -1.34
CA ALA A 23 14.04 -22.07 -0.82
C ALA A 23 14.03 -21.00 -1.93
N LEU A 24 14.83 -21.20 -2.98
CA LEU A 24 14.83 -20.32 -4.15
C LEU A 24 13.48 -20.35 -4.90
N GLY A 25 12.90 -21.53 -5.09
CA GLY A 25 11.57 -21.68 -5.69
C GLY A 25 10.49 -20.94 -4.91
N PHE A 26 10.44 -21.11 -3.59
CA PHE A 26 9.53 -20.35 -2.72
C PHE A 26 9.77 -18.85 -2.79
N TYR A 27 11.02 -18.40 -2.85
CA TYR A 27 11.35 -16.98 -2.96
C TYR A 27 10.81 -16.37 -4.26
N ILE A 28 10.95 -17.07 -5.39
CA ILE A 28 10.43 -16.61 -6.68
C ILE A 28 8.90 -16.49 -6.63
N LEU A 29 8.21 -17.51 -6.12
CA LEU A 29 6.75 -17.50 -5.98
C LEU A 29 6.25 -16.32 -5.14
N LEU A 30 6.89 -16.08 -3.98
CA LEU A 30 6.54 -14.94 -3.12
C LEU A 30 6.82 -13.60 -3.78
N ARG A 31 7.88 -13.51 -4.58
CA ARG A 31 8.24 -12.29 -5.31
C ARG A 31 7.21 -11.99 -6.39
N ASP A 32 6.78 -12.98 -7.16
CA ASP A 32 5.85 -12.78 -8.25
C ASP A 32 4.44 -12.50 -7.74
N ARG A 33 3.99 -13.20 -6.69
CA ARG A 33 2.74 -12.86 -5.99
C ARG A 33 2.71 -11.39 -5.56
N LYS A 34 3.80 -10.88 -4.98
CA LYS A 34 3.89 -9.45 -4.58
C LYS A 34 3.77 -8.47 -5.75
N LYS A 35 4.24 -8.86 -6.95
CA LYS A 35 4.12 -8.01 -8.15
C LYS A 35 2.70 -8.03 -8.71
N GLU A 36 2.06 -9.19 -8.70
CA GLU A 36 0.66 -9.34 -9.11
C GLU A 36 -0.25 -8.51 -8.21
N GLU A 37 -0.10 -8.66 -6.89
CA GLU A 37 -0.79 -7.86 -5.86
C GLU A 37 -0.63 -6.34 -6.12
N LEU A 38 0.60 -5.89 -6.37
CA LEU A 38 0.86 -4.47 -6.67
C LEU A 38 0.24 -4.02 -8.00
N THR A 39 0.26 -4.89 -9.02
CA THR A 39 -0.28 -4.58 -10.35
C THR A 39 -1.81 -4.47 -10.28
N GLU A 40 -2.46 -5.32 -9.49
CA GLU A 40 -3.88 -5.23 -9.21
C GLU A 40 -4.23 -3.94 -8.47
N ALA A 41 -3.53 -3.62 -7.37
CA ALA A 41 -3.75 -2.39 -6.62
C ALA A 41 -3.58 -1.11 -7.47
N ARG A 42 -2.69 -1.12 -8.47
CA ARG A 42 -2.49 0.01 -9.40
C ARG A 42 -3.66 0.28 -10.33
N LYS A 43 -4.54 -0.70 -10.56
CA LYS A 43 -5.78 -0.53 -11.34
C LYS A 43 -6.82 0.32 -10.61
N VAL A 44 -6.69 0.55 -9.31
CA VAL A 44 -7.55 1.52 -8.60
C VAL A 44 -7.11 2.92 -8.97
N ILE A 45 -7.93 3.65 -9.74
CA ILE A 45 -7.61 4.98 -10.25
C ILE A 45 -8.09 6.01 -9.23
N CYS A 46 -7.24 6.98 -8.92
CA CYS A 46 -7.54 8.05 -7.97
C CYS A 46 -7.15 9.41 -8.56
N TRP A 47 -8.02 10.41 -8.44
CA TRP A 47 -7.74 11.79 -8.82
C TRP A 47 -8.45 12.79 -7.89
N ILE A 48 -8.06 14.06 -7.99
CA ILE A 48 -8.64 15.15 -7.22
C ILE A 48 -9.09 16.22 -8.20
N ASP A 49 -10.36 16.61 -8.09
CA ASP A 49 -10.88 17.82 -8.70
C ASP A 49 -10.88 18.97 -7.68
N TYR A 50 -10.44 20.14 -8.14
CA TYR A 50 -10.33 21.33 -7.31
C TYR A 50 -11.57 22.19 -7.53
N ASP A 51 -12.47 22.19 -6.55
CA ASP A 51 -13.54 23.17 -6.46
C ASP A 51 -13.06 24.38 -5.62
N ASN A 52 -13.76 25.50 -5.70
CA ASN A 52 -13.41 26.73 -5.00
C ASN A 52 -13.34 26.51 -3.47
N ASP A 53 -14.28 25.73 -2.93
CA ASP A 53 -14.47 25.56 -1.48
C ASP A 53 -14.02 24.18 -0.95
N ALA A 54 -13.86 23.19 -1.83
CA ALA A 54 -13.54 21.82 -1.43
C ALA A 54 -12.64 21.08 -2.45
N HIS A 55 -12.00 20.02 -1.97
CA HIS A 55 -11.35 19.04 -2.82
C HIS A 55 -12.29 17.85 -3.01
N VAL A 56 -12.71 17.60 -4.24
CA VAL A 56 -13.51 16.41 -4.59
C VAL A 56 -12.53 15.30 -4.94
N ASN A 57 -12.49 14.26 -4.10
CA ASN A 57 -11.61 13.12 -4.30
C ASN A 57 -12.40 12.01 -4.98
N HIS A 58 -11.85 11.47 -6.05
CA HIS A 58 -12.46 10.40 -6.83
C HIS A 58 -11.65 9.13 -6.69
N VAL A 59 -12.34 8.00 -6.58
CA VAL A 59 -11.76 6.65 -6.59
C VAL A 59 -12.60 5.78 -7.50
N LEU A 60 -12.00 5.30 -8.59
CA LEU A 60 -12.61 4.36 -9.52
C LEU A 60 -11.92 3.00 -9.38
N ASN A 61 -12.71 1.98 -9.07
CA ASN A 61 -12.20 0.62 -9.00
C ASN A 61 -12.26 -0.06 -10.38
N THR A 62 -11.13 -0.17 -11.08
CA THR A 62 -11.05 -0.90 -12.37
C THR A 62 -10.55 -2.34 -12.23
N THR A 63 -10.39 -2.84 -11.00
CA THR A 63 -10.08 -4.26 -10.79
C THR A 63 -11.33 -5.11 -11.02
N ASP A 64 -11.13 -6.42 -11.12
CA ASP A 64 -12.16 -7.45 -11.16
C ASP A 64 -12.67 -7.84 -9.75
N ARG A 65 -12.15 -7.24 -8.69
CA ARG A 65 -12.48 -7.54 -7.29
C ARG A 65 -12.94 -6.30 -6.54
N THR A 66 -13.64 -6.49 -5.43
CA THR A 66 -14.04 -5.37 -4.57
C THR A 66 -12.85 -4.80 -3.81
N VAL A 67 -12.81 -3.48 -3.67
CA VAL A 67 -11.92 -2.79 -2.71
C VAL A 67 -12.73 -2.27 -1.55
N SER A 68 -12.13 -2.17 -0.37
CA SER A 68 -12.82 -1.79 0.86
C SER A 68 -12.05 -0.76 1.68
N ARG A 69 -12.69 -0.22 2.73
CA ARG A 69 -12.10 0.75 3.66
C ARG A 69 -11.40 1.93 2.96
N VAL A 70 -12.06 2.47 1.94
CA VAL A 70 -11.50 3.53 1.11
C VAL A 70 -11.59 4.85 1.88
N ARG A 71 -10.44 5.49 2.10
CA ARG A 71 -10.33 6.75 2.83
C ARG A 71 -9.28 7.66 2.23
N VAL A 72 -9.53 8.95 2.28
CA VAL A 72 -8.58 9.99 1.87
C VAL A 72 -7.81 10.42 3.12
N LEU A 73 -6.48 10.44 3.04
CA LEU A 73 -5.62 10.98 4.09
C LEU A 73 -5.29 12.43 3.76
N VAL A 74 -5.81 13.34 4.57
CA VAL A 74 -5.68 14.78 4.40
C VAL A 74 -4.59 15.31 5.32
N GLU A 75 -3.58 15.97 4.75
CA GLU A 75 -2.57 16.70 5.50
C GLU A 75 -3.17 18.01 6.00
N LEU A 76 -3.36 18.12 7.32
CA LEU A 76 -3.70 19.39 7.96
C LEU A 76 -2.42 20.18 8.18
N ARG A 77 -2.24 21.26 7.39
CA ARG A 77 -1.15 22.23 7.56
C ARG A 77 -1.45 23.18 8.71
N SER A 78 -1.57 22.61 9.90
CA SER A 78 -1.58 23.27 11.21
C SER A 78 -0.28 22.92 11.96
N ALA A 79 -0.09 23.49 13.16
CA ALA A 79 1.08 23.29 14.01
C ALA A 79 1.45 21.81 14.23
N ALA A 80 0.46 20.91 14.26
CA ALA A 80 0.65 19.49 14.55
C ALA A 80 0.89 18.59 13.31
N ASN A 81 0.75 19.11 12.08
CA ASN A 81 1.16 18.38 10.86
C ASN A 81 0.55 16.95 10.74
N VAL A 82 -0.70 16.77 11.17
CA VAL A 82 -1.41 15.48 11.29
C VAL A 82 -2.03 15.07 9.94
N LEU A 83 -2.05 13.75 9.66
CA LEU A 83 -2.86 13.17 8.59
C LEU A 83 -4.20 12.74 9.18
N GLU A 84 -5.27 13.37 8.73
CA GLU A 84 -6.62 13.05 9.15
C GLU A 84 -7.31 12.17 8.09
N PRO A 85 -7.86 11.01 8.48
CA PRO A 85 -8.58 10.15 7.55
C PRO A 85 -10.02 10.63 7.34
N TYR A 86 -10.42 10.80 6.08
CA TYR A 86 -11.79 11.06 5.65
C TYR A 86 -12.33 9.83 4.94
N HIS A 87 -13.39 9.23 5.47
CA HIS A 87 -14.01 8.05 4.86
C HIS A 87 -14.66 8.42 3.53
N LEU A 88 -14.35 7.64 2.48
CA LEU A 88 -14.89 7.84 1.14
C LEU A 88 -15.93 6.76 0.82
N ALA A 89 -15.58 5.48 1.01
CA ALA A 89 -16.51 4.37 0.86
C ALA A 89 -16.08 3.17 1.70
N ASN A 90 -17.05 2.40 2.20
CA ASN A 90 -16.75 1.15 2.88
C ASN A 90 -16.35 0.05 1.89
N ILE A 91 -17.01 -0.01 0.73
CA ILE A 91 -16.79 -0.97 -0.35
C ILE A 91 -16.99 -0.23 -1.68
N ILE A 92 -16.14 -0.51 -2.67
CA ILE A 92 -16.30 -0.10 -4.07
C ILE A 92 -16.21 -1.36 -4.93
N ARG A 93 -17.28 -1.66 -5.69
CA ARG A 93 -17.36 -2.83 -6.57
C ARG A 93 -16.53 -2.63 -7.86
N PRO A 94 -16.25 -3.70 -8.61
CA PRO A 94 -15.65 -3.60 -9.94
C PRO A 94 -16.44 -2.63 -10.85
N GLY A 95 -15.75 -1.67 -11.44
CA GLY A 95 -16.30 -0.64 -12.32
C GLY A 95 -17.03 0.51 -11.60
N GLU A 96 -17.14 0.47 -10.28
CA GLU A 96 -17.80 1.51 -9.50
C GLU A 96 -16.85 2.65 -9.15
N GLU A 97 -17.38 3.87 -9.17
CA GLU A 97 -16.71 5.08 -8.71
C GLU A 97 -17.33 5.54 -7.40
N ALA A 98 -16.48 5.97 -6.46
CA ALA A 98 -16.90 6.67 -5.27
C ALA A 98 -16.20 8.03 -5.17
N THR A 99 -16.93 9.00 -4.64
CA THR A 99 -16.46 10.38 -4.51
C THR A 99 -16.67 10.89 -3.09
N ALA A 100 -15.74 11.70 -2.59
CA ALA A 100 -15.89 12.38 -1.32
C ALA A 100 -15.31 13.78 -1.37
N SER A 101 -16.08 14.73 -0.84
CA SER A 101 -15.66 16.11 -0.66
C SER A 101 -14.90 16.24 0.65
N THR A 102 -13.68 16.77 0.57
CA THR A 102 -12.86 17.13 1.73
C THR A 102 -12.72 18.65 1.79
N PRO A 103 -12.87 19.28 2.97
CA PRO A 103 -12.82 20.72 3.07
C PRO A 103 -11.42 21.23 2.73
N ARG A 104 -11.32 22.41 2.09
CA ARG A 104 -10.03 23.06 1.79
C ARG A 104 -9.33 23.61 3.04
N ARG A 105 -10.11 23.88 4.10
CA ARG A 105 -9.64 24.38 5.39
C ARG A 105 -10.37 23.67 6.53
N VAL A 106 -9.64 23.36 7.60
CA VAL A 106 -10.19 22.86 8.86
C VAL A 106 -9.63 23.76 9.96
N GLY A 107 -10.52 24.56 10.57
CA GLY A 107 -10.10 25.72 11.37
C GLY A 107 -9.23 26.69 10.54
N ASP A 108 -8.12 27.13 11.10
CA ASP A 108 -7.15 28.02 10.42
C ASP A 108 -6.18 27.26 9.49
N GLY A 109 -6.18 25.93 9.52
CA GLY A 109 -5.26 25.09 8.77
C GLY A 109 -5.74 24.80 7.35
N LYS A 110 -4.83 24.83 6.37
CA LYS A 110 -5.10 24.32 5.03
C LYS A 110 -5.12 22.79 5.06
N ALA A 111 -6.21 22.20 4.57
CA ALA A 111 -6.34 20.76 4.36
C ALA A 111 -5.89 20.43 2.94
N VAL A 112 -4.98 19.46 2.79
CA VAL A 112 -4.44 19.03 1.50
C VAL A 112 -4.55 17.50 1.40
N PRO A 113 -5.44 16.95 0.56
CA PRO A 113 -5.47 15.52 0.29
C PRO A 113 -4.10 15.07 -0.24
N GLU A 114 -3.45 14.13 0.46
CA GLU A 114 -2.11 13.68 0.09
C GLU A 114 -2.13 12.22 -0.39
N PHE A 115 -2.98 11.39 0.22
CA PHE A 115 -3.04 9.97 -0.10
C PHE A 115 -4.48 9.44 -0.12
N ILE A 116 -4.70 8.34 -0.83
CA ILE A 116 -5.88 7.49 -0.69
C ILE A 116 -5.42 6.14 -0.18
N GLU A 117 -6.05 5.68 0.89
CA GLU A 117 -5.84 4.36 1.46
C GLU A 117 -7.06 3.48 1.20
N PHE A 118 -6.82 2.22 0.86
CA PHE A 118 -7.85 1.21 0.61
C PHE A 118 -7.31 -0.18 0.89
N ASP A 119 -8.19 -1.12 1.19
CA ASP A 119 -7.87 -2.54 1.31
C ASP A 119 -8.32 -3.27 0.04
N ASP A 120 -7.49 -4.14 -0.50
CA ASP A 120 -7.90 -5.07 -1.56
C ASP A 120 -8.76 -6.22 -1.02
N ALA A 121 -9.21 -7.10 -1.92
CA ALA A 121 -10.03 -8.26 -1.56
C ALA A 121 -9.30 -9.29 -0.68
N ASP A 122 -7.97 -9.27 -0.69
CA ASP A 122 -7.12 -10.13 0.13
C ASP A 122 -6.82 -9.50 1.51
N GLY A 123 -7.38 -8.32 1.80
CA GLY A 123 -7.20 -7.59 3.05
C GLY A 123 -5.85 -6.87 3.17
N ILE A 124 -5.13 -6.71 2.06
CA ILE A 124 -3.89 -5.96 2.02
C ILE A 124 -4.22 -4.48 1.88
N SER A 125 -3.76 -3.68 2.83
CA SER A 125 -3.88 -2.23 2.80
C SER A 125 -2.87 -1.62 1.81
N TRP A 126 -3.37 -0.73 0.96
CA TRP A 126 -2.62 0.01 -0.04
C TRP A 126 -2.82 1.51 0.18
N VAL A 127 -1.79 2.28 -0.15
CA VAL A 127 -1.79 3.75 -0.10
C VAL A 127 -1.32 4.26 -1.45
N ARG A 128 -2.15 5.08 -2.10
CA ARG A 128 -1.85 5.76 -3.35
C ARG A 128 -1.59 7.24 -3.08
N ASP A 129 -0.42 7.73 -3.48
CA ASP A 129 -0.05 9.13 -3.38
C ASP A 129 -0.72 9.92 -4.51
N LEU A 130 -1.57 10.88 -4.15
CA LEU A 130 -2.39 11.65 -5.10
C LEU A 130 -1.56 12.64 -5.93
N ARG A 131 -0.32 12.95 -5.51
CA ARG A 131 0.56 13.89 -6.21
C ARG A 131 1.48 13.18 -7.21
N THR A 132 1.87 11.95 -6.91
CA THR A 132 2.82 11.18 -7.74
C THR A 132 2.16 10.02 -8.49
N GLY A 133 0.95 9.62 -8.11
CA GLY A 133 0.27 8.43 -8.64
C GLY A 133 0.86 7.10 -8.16
N LEU A 134 1.92 7.13 -7.34
CA LEU A 134 2.57 5.92 -6.86
C LEU A 134 1.70 5.19 -5.84
N THR A 135 1.66 3.86 -5.96
CA THR A 135 0.92 2.97 -5.06
C THR A 135 1.89 2.17 -4.20
N HIS A 136 1.61 2.08 -2.91
CA HIS A 136 2.46 1.45 -1.90
C HIS A 136 1.64 0.55 -0.99
N ARG A 137 2.19 -0.60 -0.62
CA ARG A 137 1.57 -1.45 0.42
C ARG A 137 1.73 -0.79 1.79
N ALA A 138 0.64 -0.55 2.51
CA ALA A 138 0.71 -0.09 3.89
C ALA A 138 1.23 -1.22 4.81
N SER A 139 2.00 -0.87 5.83
CA SER A 139 2.34 -1.86 6.87
C SER A 139 1.12 -2.08 7.75
N THR A 140 0.59 -3.29 7.72
CA THR A 140 -0.58 -3.72 8.50
C THR A 140 -0.39 -3.42 9.99
N GLY A 141 -1.39 -2.78 10.62
CA GLY A 141 -1.48 -2.68 12.09
C GLY A 141 -0.99 -1.40 12.75
N ARG A 142 -0.40 -0.45 12.01
CA ARG A 142 -0.06 0.89 12.53
C ARG A 142 -0.66 1.94 11.61
N GLN A 143 -1.37 2.93 12.17
CA GLN A 143 -1.64 4.17 11.43
C GLN A 143 -0.29 4.67 10.91
N LEU A 144 -0.12 4.67 9.59
CA LEU A 144 1.12 5.11 8.96
C LEU A 144 1.35 6.55 9.35
N THR A 145 2.41 6.78 10.11
CA THR A 145 2.78 8.14 10.47
C THR A 145 3.24 8.86 9.21
N ARG A 146 2.99 10.17 9.11
CA ARG A 146 3.45 10.99 7.98
C ARG A 146 4.95 10.84 7.72
N ARG A 147 5.76 10.61 8.77
CA ARG A 147 7.20 10.36 8.66
C ARG A 147 7.50 9.10 7.84
N GLU A 148 6.79 8.01 8.10
CA GLU A 148 6.96 6.75 7.37
C GLU A 148 6.53 6.88 5.90
N LEU A 149 5.42 7.58 5.63
CA LEU A 149 4.96 7.86 4.27
C LEU A 149 5.94 8.76 3.51
N ARG A 150 6.46 9.81 4.16
CA ARG A 150 7.46 10.71 3.56
C ARG A 150 8.81 10.04 3.34
N ASP A 151 9.26 9.22 4.28
CA ASP A 151 10.52 8.48 4.14
C ASP A 151 10.42 7.45 3.01
N ARG A 152 9.26 6.78 2.88
CA ARG A 152 9.00 5.90 1.73
C ARG A 152 8.97 6.67 0.41
N LYS A 153 8.28 7.81 0.35
CA LYS A 153 8.28 8.70 -0.81
C LYS A 153 9.69 9.13 -1.21
N ARG A 154 10.55 9.45 -0.22
CA ARG A 154 11.96 9.83 -0.46
C ARG A 154 12.79 8.68 -1.01
N ARG A 155 12.60 7.45 -0.50
CA ARG A 155 13.33 6.26 -1.00
C ARG A 155 12.98 5.95 -2.45
N LEU A 156 11.70 6.09 -2.83
CA LEU A 156 11.22 5.73 -4.16
C LEU A 156 11.49 6.78 -5.23
N ARG A 157 11.73 8.05 -4.85
CA ARG A 157 12.27 9.04 -5.80
C ARG A 157 13.72 8.78 -6.20
N LYS A 158 14.43 7.90 -5.48
CA LYS A 158 15.85 7.59 -5.71
C LYS A 158 16.09 6.23 -6.38
N SER A 159 15.03 5.43 -6.58
CA SER A 159 15.05 4.11 -7.23
C SER A 159 14.45 4.19 -8.60
#